data_AF-A0A7C4YZV0-F1
#
_entry.id   AF-A0A7C4YZV0-F1
#
_cell.length_a   1.000
_cell.length_b   1.000
_cell.length_c   1.000
_cell.angle_alpha   90.00
_cell.angle_beta   90.00
_cell.angle_gamma   90.00
#
_symmetry.space_group_name_H-M   'P 1'
#
loop_
_entity.id
_entity.type
_entity.pdbx_description
1 polymer ?
#
loop_
_entity_poly.entity_id
_entity_poly.type
_entity_poly.pdbx_seq_one_letter_code
_entity_poly.pdbx_strand_id
1 'polypeptide(L)'
;MDSKEGISSGLSWSCPSEISSLQKIVLAHGGGGTLMHRLIKGVFEKHFSNPYLRQHHDSAIIDLDGVRIAFTTDSFVVKPIFFPGGDIGKLAVCGTLNDLAVAGA
;
A
#
# COMPACT_ATOMS: atom_id res chain seq x y z
N MET A 1 49.74 -3.05 22.87
CA MET A 1 49.59 -3.70 24.18
C MET A 1 48.30 -3.17 24.77
N ASP A 2 47.15 -3.82 24.72
CA ASP A 2 46.73 -5.14 24.24
C ASP A 2 45.19 -5.02 24.17
N SER A 3 44.53 -5.37 23.05
CA SER A 3 43.85 -6.66 22.87
C SER A 3 42.63 -6.81 23.81
N LYS A 4 41.36 -7.03 23.41
CA LYS A 4 40.76 -7.62 22.21
C LYS A 4 39.23 -7.39 22.22
N GLU A 5 38.70 -7.19 21.01
CA GLU A 5 37.51 -7.78 20.37
C GLU A 5 36.15 -7.87 21.10
N GLY A 6 35.16 -7.22 20.50
CA GLY A 6 33.77 -7.66 20.45
C GLY A 6 33.27 -7.60 19.00
N ILE A 7 33.09 -8.75 18.39
CA ILE A 7 32.62 -8.96 17.02
C ILE A 7 31.11 -8.67 16.96
N SER A 8 30.66 -7.80 16.04
CA SER A 8 29.36 -7.98 15.37
C SER A 8 29.42 -7.48 13.93
N SER A 9 29.76 -8.44 13.06
CA SER A 9 29.21 -8.68 11.72
C SER A 9 28.35 -7.57 11.11
N GLY A 10 28.77 -7.14 9.92
CA GLY A 10 28.06 -6.21 9.08
C GLY A 10 26.66 -6.68 8.65
N LEU A 11 25.80 -5.68 8.51
CA LEU A 11 24.71 -5.62 7.55
C LEU A 11 24.47 -4.12 7.34
N SER A 12 25.03 -3.57 6.26
CA SER A 12 24.58 -2.26 5.81
C SER A 12 23.16 -2.44 5.29
N TRP A 13 22.18 -1.99 6.07
CA TRP A 13 20.80 -1.86 5.60
C TRP A 13 20.76 -0.68 4.61
N SER A 14 21.34 -0.88 3.43
CA SER A 14 21.09 -0.02 2.29
C SER A 14 19.72 -0.42 1.74
N CYS A 15 18.70 0.35 2.09
CA CYS A 15 17.47 0.35 1.31
C CYS A 15 17.87 0.70 -0.14
N PRO A 16 17.59 -0.17 -1.15
CA PRO A 16 17.93 0.15 -2.53
C PRO A 16 17.16 1.40 -2.98
N SER A 17 17.81 2.56 -2.96
CA SER A 17 17.44 3.75 -3.72
C SER A 17 18.48 3.89 -4.84
N GLU A 18 18.17 4.05 -6.12
CA GLU A 18 16.99 4.59 -6.79
C GLU A 18 16.69 3.75 -8.05
N ILE A 19 15.42 3.41 -8.30
CA ILE A 19 14.99 2.97 -9.64
C ILE A 19 14.33 4.20 -10.28
N SER A 20 15.08 4.89 -11.13
CA SER A 20 14.80 6.24 -11.64
C SER A 20 14.04 6.29 -12.96
N SER A 21 13.31 5.25 -13.36
CA SER A 21 12.50 5.32 -14.57
C SER A 21 11.10 4.71 -14.38
N LEU A 22 10.09 5.59 -14.29
CA LEU A 22 8.66 5.24 -14.45
C LEU A 22 8.31 4.83 -15.90
N GLN A 23 9.28 4.35 -16.68
CA GLN A 23 9.07 3.97 -18.07
C GLN A 23 8.41 2.60 -18.22
N LYS A 24 8.46 1.74 -17.18
CA LYS A 24 7.89 0.39 -17.20
C LYS A 24 7.28 0.02 -15.85
N ILE A 25 6.10 -0.62 -15.90
CA ILE A 25 5.48 -1.20 -14.70
C ILE A 25 6.13 -2.55 -14.40
N VAL A 26 6.81 -2.64 -13.27
CA VAL A 26 7.31 -3.89 -12.68
C VAL A 26 6.42 -4.38 -11.52
N LEU A 27 6.52 -5.66 -11.15
CA LEU A 27 5.75 -6.28 -10.06
C LEU A 27 5.83 -5.51 -8.73
N ALA A 28 6.98 -4.91 -8.42
CA ALA A 28 7.17 -4.15 -7.19
C ALA A 28 6.27 -2.90 -7.07
N HIS A 29 5.67 -2.43 -8.17
CA HIS A 29 4.65 -1.37 -8.12
C HIS A 29 3.30 -1.85 -7.59
N GLY A 30 3.03 -3.16 -7.57
CA GLY A 30 1.81 -3.74 -6.98
C GLY A 30 2.01 -4.35 -5.61
N GLY A 31 3.20 -4.19 -5.01
CA GLY A 31 3.58 -4.85 -3.76
C GLY A 31 3.31 -4.06 -2.47
N GLY A 32 2.61 -2.92 -2.53
CA GLY A 32 2.29 -2.11 -1.34
C GLY A 32 3.43 -1.22 -0.81
N GLY A 33 4.64 -1.32 -1.36
CA GLY A 33 5.82 -0.62 -0.85
C GLY A 33 6.14 0.72 -1.53
N THR A 34 7.39 1.17 -1.35
CA THR A 34 7.89 2.48 -1.83
C THR A 34 7.67 2.73 -3.32
N LEU A 35 7.80 1.71 -4.18
CA LEU A 35 7.60 1.87 -5.62
C LEU A 35 6.13 2.11 -5.99
N MET A 36 5.19 1.44 -5.31
CA MET A 36 3.76 1.71 -5.47
C MET A 36 3.44 3.16 -5.09
N HIS A 37 3.94 3.61 -3.93
CA HIS A 37 3.73 4.99 -3.47
C HIS A 37 4.25 6.03 -4.45
N ARG A 38 5.44 5.79 -5.03
CA ARG A 38 6.02 6.67 -6.05
C ARG A 38 5.20 6.69 -7.34
N LEU A 39 4.62 5.56 -7.75
CA LEU A 39 3.73 5.48 -8.90
C LEU A 39 2.44 6.29 -8.65
N ILE A 40 1.82 6.12 -7.47
CA ILE A 40 0.63 6.87 -7.04
C ILE A 40 0.91 8.37 -7.09
N LYS A 41 1.99 8.82 -6.46
CA LYS A 41 2.39 10.24 -6.44
C LYS A 41 2.76 10.80 -7.82
N GLY A 42 3.61 10.08 -8.55
CA GLY A 42 4.19 10.57 -9.80
C GLY A 42 3.20 10.58 -10.97
N VAL A 43 2.23 9.67 -10.97
CA VAL A 43 1.28 9.51 -12.07
C VAL A 43 -0.13 9.89 -11.65
N PHE A 44 -0.70 9.25 -10.63
CA PHE A 44 -2.12 9.41 -10.31
C PHE A 44 -2.42 10.75 -9.64
N GLU A 45 -1.68 11.12 -8.60
CA GLU A 45 -1.88 12.42 -7.93
C GLU A 45 -1.64 13.59 -8.88
N LYS A 46 -0.65 13.50 -9.76
CA LYS A 46 -0.36 14.54 -10.75
C LYS A 46 -1.55 14.83 -11.68
N HIS A 47 -2.29 13.80 -12.11
CA HIS A 47 -3.35 13.96 -13.11
C HIS A 47 -4.76 14.00 -12.49
N PHE A 48 -4.95 13.44 -11.28
CA PHE A 48 -6.25 13.34 -10.61
C PHE A 48 -6.31 14.08 -9.27
N SER A 49 -5.42 15.05 -9.04
CA SER A 49 -5.34 15.80 -7.78
C SER A 49 -6.70 16.39 -7.39
N ASN A 50 -7.19 15.98 -6.23
CA ASN A 50 -8.43 16.48 -5.65
C ASN A 50 -8.35 16.42 -4.10
N PRO A 51 -9.24 17.12 -3.38
CA PRO A 51 -9.22 17.14 -1.91
C PRO A 51 -9.36 15.78 -1.24
N TYR A 52 -10.02 14.82 -1.88
CA TYR A 52 -10.21 13.46 -1.35
C TYR A 52 -8.93 12.63 -1.50
N LEU A 53 -8.34 12.63 -2.70
CA LEU A 53 -7.13 11.86 -2.99
C LEU A 53 -5.91 12.34 -2.18
N ARG A 54 -5.83 13.64 -1.86
CA ARG A 54 -4.75 14.23 -1.06
C ARG A 54 -4.73 13.79 0.41
N GLN A 55 -5.81 13.15 0.89
CA GLN A 55 -5.86 12.65 2.26
C GLN A 55 -5.00 11.37 2.42
N HIS A 56 -4.79 10.62 1.34
CA HIS A 56 -4.06 9.34 1.36
C HIS A 56 -4.58 8.37 2.44
N HIS A 57 -5.89 8.38 2.68
CA HIS A 57 -6.55 7.45 3.59
C HIS A 57 -6.96 6.17 2.84
N ASP A 58 -7.25 5.11 3.59
CA ASP A 58 -7.74 3.82 3.09
C ASP A 58 -9.18 3.91 2.53
N SER A 59 -9.85 5.05 2.67
CA SER A 59 -11.18 5.31 2.10
C SER A 59 -11.37 6.79 1.80
N ALA A 60 -12.18 7.10 0.79
CA ALA A 60 -12.67 8.45 0.55
C ALA A 60 -13.88 8.75 1.45
N ILE A 61 -13.83 9.86 2.18
CA ILE A 61 -14.98 10.38 2.94
C ILE A 61 -15.68 11.44 2.09
N ILE A 62 -16.94 11.19 1.75
CA ILE A 62 -17.75 12.04 0.87
C ILE A 62 -18.98 12.49 1.66
N ASP A 63 -19.27 13.79 1.62
CA ASP A 63 -20.55 14.33 2.09
C ASP A 63 -21.52 14.36 0.91
N LEU A 64 -22.63 13.62 1.02
CA LEU A 64 -23.72 13.64 0.07
C LEU A 64 -24.99 14.09 0.79
N ASP A 65 -25.39 15.34 0.55
CA ASP A 65 -26.57 15.98 1.15
C ASP A 65 -26.63 15.89 2.69
N GLY A 66 -25.48 16.08 3.35
CA GLY A 66 -25.34 16.01 4.81
C GLY A 66 -25.19 14.59 5.36
N VAL A 67 -25.08 13.59 4.48
CA VAL A 67 -24.77 12.20 4.86
C VAL A 67 -23.29 11.92 4.61
N ARG A 68 -22.57 11.56 5.67
CA ARG A 68 -21.17 11.12 5.58
C ARG A 68 -21.12 9.69 5.04
N ILE A 69 -20.49 9.50 3.89
CA ILE A 69 -20.26 8.20 3.25
C ILE A 69 -18.76 7.92 3.20
N ALA A 70 -18.36 6.73 3.64
CA ALA A 70 -17.03 6.19 3.38
C ALA A 70 -17.10 5.25 2.18
N PHE A 71 -16.15 5.41 1.25
CA PHE A 71 -16.06 4.60 0.05
C PHE A 71 -14.62 4.10 -0.15
N THR A 72 -14.47 2.79 -0.29
CA THR A 72 -13.21 2.13 -0.66
C THR A 72 -13.45 1.08 -1.73
N THR A 73 -12.39 0.69 -2.44
CA THR A 73 -12.41 -0.39 -3.40
C THR A 73 -11.07 -1.10 -3.41
N ASP A 74 -11.12 -2.42 -3.46
CA ASP A 74 -9.95 -3.28 -3.59
C ASP A 74 -10.12 -4.28 -4.72
N SER A 75 -9.00 -4.76 -5.24
CA SER A 75 -8.95 -5.89 -6.16
C SER A 75 -8.03 -6.98 -5.64
N PHE A 76 -8.52 -8.22 -5.66
CA PHE A 76 -7.83 -9.35 -5.05
C PHE A 76 -7.33 -10.31 -6.14
N VAL A 77 -6.02 -10.58 -6.13
CA VAL A 77 -5.34 -11.42 -7.15
C VAL A 77 -4.56 -12.59 -6.52
N VAL A 78 -4.93 -12.97 -5.30
CA VAL A 78 -4.25 -14.04 -4.54
C VAL A 78 -4.30 -15.37 -5.28
N LYS A 79 -3.20 -16.12 -5.22
CA LYS A 79 -3.10 -17.50 -5.71
C LYS A 79 -2.39 -18.37 -4.66
N PRO A 80 -2.87 -19.59 -4.39
CA PRO A 80 -4.08 -20.23 -4.93
C PRO A 80 -5.38 -19.56 -4.47
N ILE A 81 -6.50 -19.83 -5.15
CA ILE A 81 -7.83 -19.27 -4.82
C ILE A 81 -8.30 -19.72 -3.42
N PHE A 82 -8.00 -20.96 -3.05
CA PHE A 82 -8.26 -21.54 -1.74
C PHE A 82 -6.93 -21.85 -1.06
N PHE A 83 -6.76 -21.46 0.20
CA PHE A 83 -5.51 -21.61 0.94
C PHE A 83 -5.78 -21.92 2.42
N PRO A 84 -4.82 -22.46 3.18
CA PRO A 84 -5.00 -22.68 4.60
C PRO A 84 -5.38 -21.38 5.32
N GLY A 85 -6.56 -21.34 5.95
CA GLY A 85 -7.09 -20.18 6.68
C GLY A 85 -8.12 -19.33 5.92
N GLY A 86 -8.35 -19.56 4.62
CA GLY A 86 -9.36 -18.84 3.87
C GLY A 86 -9.36 -19.08 2.35
N ASP A 87 -10.04 -18.19 1.65
CA ASP A 87 -10.12 -18.17 0.20
C ASP A 87 -10.17 -16.71 -0.29
N ILE A 88 -10.13 -16.53 -1.61
CA ILE A 88 -10.19 -15.20 -2.22
C ILE A 88 -11.46 -14.42 -1.85
N GLY A 89 -12.59 -15.10 -1.63
CA GLY A 89 -13.86 -14.47 -1.26
C GLY A 89 -13.82 -13.95 0.17
N LYS A 90 -13.34 -14.77 1.11
CA LYS A 90 -13.11 -14.34 2.49
C LYS A 90 -12.11 -13.18 2.55
N LEU A 91 -11.02 -13.26 1.78
CA LEU A 91 -10.05 -12.17 1.69
C LEU A 91 -10.68 -10.88 1.13
N ALA A 92 -11.51 -11.01 0.09
CA ALA A 92 -12.17 -9.87 -0.53
C ALA A 92 -13.11 -9.16 0.43
N VAL A 93 -13.95 -9.91 1.12
CA VAL A 93 -14.89 -9.36 2.11
C VAL A 93 -14.13 -8.73 3.28
N CYS A 94 -13.18 -9.47 3.88
CA CYS A 94 -12.45 -8.96 5.04
C CYS A 94 -11.57 -7.75 4.70
N GLY A 95 -10.90 -7.75 3.54
CA GLY A 95 -10.05 -6.64 3.11
C GLY A 95 -10.84 -5.34 2.98
N THR A 96 -11.89 -5.37 2.17
CA THR A 96 -12.73 -4.17 1.95
C THR A 96 -13.45 -3.71 3.23
N LEU A 97 -13.88 -4.63 4.11
CA LEU A 97 -14.45 -4.25 5.40
C LEU A 97 -13.42 -3.61 6.34
N ASN A 98 -12.16 -4.07 6.31
CA ASN A 98 -11.11 -3.52 7.15
C ASN A 98 -10.80 -2.07 6.78
N ASP A 99 -10.75 -1.74 5.48
CA ASP A 99 -10.58 -0.35 5.01
C ASP A 99 -11.66 0.59 5.57
N LEU A 100 -12.93 0.15 5.52
CA LEU A 100 -14.06 0.91 6.07
C LEU A 100 -13.98 1.04 7.59
N ALA A 101 -13.60 -0.03 8.29
CA ALA A 101 -13.46 -0.02 9.74
C ALA A 101 -12.38 0.96 10.21
N VAL A 102 -11.24 1.04 9.50
CA VAL A 102 -10.18 2.02 9.77
C VAL A 102 -10.65 3.45 9.48
N ALA A 103 -11.53 3.65 8.50
CA ALA A 103 -12.17 4.93 8.21
C ALA A 103 -13.28 5.35 9.21
N GLY A 104 -13.62 4.46 10.16
CA GLY A 104 -14.68 4.68 11.15
C GLY A 104 -16.06 4.76 10.52
N ALA A 105 -16.38 3.80 9.65
CA ALA A 105 -17.66 3.67 8.96
C ALA A 105 -18.22 2.25 9.07
#